data_AF-A0A1G2XH51-F1
#
_entry.id   AF-A0A1G2XH51-F1
#
_cell.length_a   1.000
_cell.length_b   1.000
_cell.length_c   1.000
_cell.angle_alpha   90.00
_cell.angle_beta   90.00
_cell.angle_gamma   90.00
#
_symmetry.space_group_name_H-M   'P 1'
#
loop_
_entity.id
_entity.type
_entity.pdbx_description
1 polymer ?
#
loop_
_entity_poly.entity_id
_entity_poly.type
_entity_poly.pdbx_seq_one_letter_code
_entity_poly.pdbx_strand_id
1 'polypeptide(L)'
;MHWDMMLQAGSVLITYRIDKPPEEMISGTSEAQRIADHDIKFLSYEGPVNKGLGDVAMCERGKYTIVEETSQFTRIEFCGNIISGRFVLKLAGDDKYTLEREK
;
A
#
# COMPACT_ATOMS: atom_id res chain seq x y z
N MET A 1 5.67 5.83 13.69
CA MET A 1 5.05 6.32 12.44
C MET A 1 4.82 5.11 11.55
N HIS A 2 3.76 5.09 10.74
CA HIS A 2 3.50 4.05 9.75
C HIS A 2 2.95 4.70 8.49
N TRP A 3 2.94 3.95 7.39
CA TRP A 3 2.42 4.39 6.11
C TRP A 3 1.30 3.46 5.67
N ASP A 4 0.19 4.00 5.16
CA ASP A 4 -0.89 3.19 4.65
C ASP A 4 -0.85 3.19 3.11
N MET A 5 -0.66 2.02 2.52
CA MET A 5 -0.81 1.80 1.08
C MET A 5 -2.26 1.40 0.79
N MET A 6 -2.98 2.28 0.08
CA MET A 6 -4.39 2.08 -0.25
C MET A 6 -4.55 1.76 -1.75
N LEU A 7 -5.02 0.55 -2.06
CA LEU A 7 -5.25 0.07 -3.42
C LEU A 7 -6.75 0.04 -3.72
N GLN A 8 -7.20 0.85 -4.67
CA GLN A 8 -8.61 0.91 -5.04
C GLN A 8 -9.06 -0.36 -5.80
N ALA A 9 -9.90 -1.18 -5.17
CA ALA A 9 -10.53 -2.34 -5.79
C ALA A 9 -12.06 -2.13 -5.86
N GLY A 10 -12.54 -1.71 -7.02
CA GLY A 10 -13.96 -1.39 -7.21
C GLY A 10 -14.38 -0.20 -6.34
N SER A 11 -15.28 -0.45 -5.37
CA SER A 11 -15.84 0.57 -4.46
C SER A 11 -15.13 0.67 -3.11
N VAL A 12 -14.06 -0.10 -2.88
CA VAL A 12 -13.31 -0.12 -1.61
C VAL A 12 -11.83 0.13 -1.84
N LEU A 13 -11.15 0.52 -0.77
CA LEU A 13 -9.69 0.58 -0.70
C LEU A 13 -9.19 -0.61 0.09
N ILE A 14 -8.49 -1.50 -0.59
CA ILE A 14 -7.69 -2.55 0.03
C ILE A 14 -6.48 -1.86 0.67
N THR A 15 -6.38 -1.90 2.01
CA THR A 15 -5.39 -1.11 2.73
C THR A 15 -4.35 -1.98 3.44
N TYR A 16 -3.09 -1.67 3.23
CA TYR A 16 -1.96 -2.28 3.92
C TYR A 16 -1.21 -1.24 4.73
N ARG A 17 -1.03 -1.49 6.02
CA ARG A 17 -0.08 -0.75 6.85
C ARG A 17 1.33 -1.24 6.56
N ILE A 18 2.22 -0.32 6.19
CA ILE A 18 3.63 -0.57 5.87
C ILE A 18 4.52 0.12 6.91
N ASP A 19 5.61 -0.54 7.28
CA ASP A 19 6.56 -0.12 8.31
C ASP A 19 7.58 0.92 7.83
N LYS A 20 7.70 1.08 6.51
CA LYS A 20 8.69 1.94 5.83
C LYS A 20 8.05 3.04 4.99
N PRO A 21 8.74 4.17 4.78
CA PRO A 21 8.30 5.22 3.87
C PRO A 21 8.45 4.81 2.39
N PRO A 22 7.72 5.45 1.45
CA PRO A 22 7.74 5.14 0.02
C PRO A 22 9.14 5.05 -0.61
N GLU A 23 10.05 5.93 -0.19
CA GLU A 23 11.43 6.01 -0.70
C GLU A 23 12.27 4.79 -0.34
N GLU A 24 11.94 4.10 0.76
CA GLU A 24 12.62 2.88 1.18
C GLU A 24 12.00 1.64 0.53
N MET A 25 10.70 1.68 0.21
CA MET A 25 9.99 0.56 -0.42
C MET A 25 10.59 0.15 -1.77
N ILE A 26 11.20 1.08 -2.51
CA ILE A 26 11.78 0.82 -3.84
C ILE A 26 13.15 0.11 -3.80
N SER A 27 13.76 -0.04 -2.62
CA SER A 27 15.15 -0.50 -2.45
C SER A 27 15.29 -1.80 -1.66
N GLY A 28 14.19 -2.38 -1.19
CA GLY A 28 14.21 -3.63 -0.44
C GLY A 28 12.82 -4.21 -0.20
N THR A 29 12.75 -5.20 0.69
CA THR A 29 11.49 -5.78 1.14
C THR A 29 10.90 -4.90 2.26
N SER A 30 9.61 -4.59 2.14
CA SER A 30 8.82 -3.90 3.17
C SER A 30 7.83 -4.86 3.79
N GLU A 31 7.65 -4.79 5.11
CA GLU A 31 6.63 -5.57 5.79
C GLU A 31 5.30 -4.83 5.68
N ALA A 32 4.24 -5.57 5.37
CA ALA A 32 2.91 -5.05 5.20
C ALA A 32 1.93 -5.84 6.07
N GLN A 33 0.95 -5.15 6.65
CA GLN A 33 -0.16 -5.78 7.36
C GLN A 33 -1.47 -5.36 6.70
N ARG A 34 -2.29 -6.33 6.28
CA ARG A 34 -3.64 -6.05 5.81
C ARG A 34 -4.47 -5.56 6.99
N ILE A 35 -5.10 -4.41 6.80
CA ILE A 35 -6.03 -3.84 7.76
C ILE A 35 -7.41 -3.71 7.12
N ALA A 36 -8.38 -3.22 7.90
CA ALA A 36 -9.74 -3.01 7.43
C ALA A 36 -9.74 -2.19 6.13
N ASP A 37 -10.61 -2.59 5.20
CA ASP A 37 -10.80 -1.85 3.97
C ASP A 37 -11.33 -0.45 4.27
N HIS A 38 -10.86 0.52 3.49
CA HIS A 38 -11.26 1.92 3.63
C HIS A 38 -12.23 2.34 2.53
N ASP A 39 -12.99 3.39 2.81
CA ASP A 39 -13.84 4.07 1.83
C ASP A 39 -12.99 4.85 0.82
N ILE A 40 -13.39 4.88 -0.45
CA ILE A 40 -12.67 5.59 -1.53
C ILE A 40 -12.37 7.04 -1.19
N LYS A 41 -13.23 7.71 -0.40
CA LYS A 41 -13.01 9.10 0.02
C LYS A 41 -11.68 9.34 0.74
N PHE A 42 -11.07 8.29 1.32
CA PHE A 42 -9.80 8.39 2.01
C PHE A 42 -8.60 8.59 1.07
N LEU A 43 -8.73 8.33 -0.24
CA LEU A 43 -7.64 8.58 -1.22
C LEU A 43 -7.23 10.05 -1.35
N SER A 44 -8.08 10.98 -0.91
CA SER A 44 -7.79 12.42 -0.95
C SER A 44 -7.96 13.08 0.41
N TYR A 45 -8.09 12.30 1.48
CA TYR A 45 -8.25 12.83 2.82
C TYR A 45 -6.88 13.12 3.44
N GLU A 46 -6.71 14.33 3.93
CA GLU A 46 -5.58 14.74 4.76
C GLU A 46 -6.10 15.50 5.97
N GLY A 47 -5.42 15.35 7.11
CA GLY A 47 -5.78 16.02 8.35
C GLY A 47 -5.97 15.08 9.54
N PRO A 48 -6.66 15.54 10.60
CA PRO A 48 -6.65 14.90 11.90
C PRO A 48 -7.50 13.63 11.95
N VAL A 49 -6.90 12.55 12.44
CA VAL A 49 -7.54 11.25 12.66
C VAL A 49 -7.63 10.93 14.15
N ASN A 50 -8.39 9.88 14.51
CA ASN A 50 -8.51 9.40 15.89
C ASN A 50 -8.91 10.49 16.89
N LYS A 51 -9.86 11.36 16.52
CA LYS A 51 -10.31 12.52 17.32
C LYS A 51 -9.17 13.53 17.62
N GLY A 52 -8.23 13.69 16.69
CA GLY A 52 -7.10 14.62 16.82
C GLY A 52 -5.88 14.05 17.53
N LEU A 53 -5.79 12.73 17.69
CA LEU A 53 -4.63 12.05 18.29
C LEU A 53 -3.57 11.64 17.26
N GLY A 54 -3.81 11.90 15.98
CA GLY A 54 -2.85 11.73 14.92
C GLY A 54 -3.27 12.53 13.69
N ASP A 55 -2.36 12.62 12.73
CA ASP A 55 -2.58 13.28 11.45
C ASP A 55 -2.25 12.33 10.31
N VAL A 56 -3.00 12.44 9.22
CA VAL A 56 -2.73 11.75 7.96
C VAL A 56 -2.34 12.78 6.91
N ALA A 57 -1.25 12.49 6.21
CA ALA A 57 -0.79 13.25 5.06
C ALA A 57 -0.53 12.29 3.91
N MET A 58 -0.80 12.73 2.69
CA MET A 58 -0.57 11.93 1.49
C MET A 58 0.91 12.01 1.09
N CYS A 59 1.62 10.89 1.25
CA CYS A 59 3.03 10.80 0.85
C CYS A 59 3.18 10.61 -0.67
N GLU A 60 2.26 9.86 -1.28
CA GLU A 60 2.29 9.57 -2.70
C GLU A 60 0.88 9.23 -3.22
N ARG A 61 0.68 9.48 -4.53
CA ARG A 61 -0.47 9.01 -5.28
C ARG A 61 -0.06 8.58 -6.68
N GLY A 62 -0.66 7.49 -7.17
CA GLY A 62 -0.42 6.98 -8.50
C GLY A 62 -1.53 6.05 -8.98
N LYS A 63 -1.32 5.48 -10.16
CA LYS A 63 -2.13 4.37 -10.65
C LYS A 63 -1.40 3.06 -10.40
N TYR A 64 -2.14 1.96 -10.45
CA TYR A 64 -1.54 0.63 -10.44
C TYR A 64 -2.29 -0.30 -11.40
N THR A 65 -1.68 -1.43 -11.72
CA THR A 65 -2.31 -2.52 -12.46
C THR A 65 -1.88 -3.85 -11.86
N ILE A 66 -2.82 -4.77 -11.69
CA ILE A 66 -2.50 -6.16 -11.34
C ILE A 66 -2.02 -6.86 -12.60
N VAL A 67 -0.76 -7.27 -12.59
CA VAL A 67 -0.10 -7.97 -13.72
C VAL A 67 -0.38 -9.46 -13.63
N GLU A 68 -0.38 -10.00 -12.42
CA GLU A 68 -0.60 -11.41 -12.14
C GLU A 68 -1.15 -11.57 -10.73
N GLU A 69 -2.13 -12.45 -10.55
CA GLU A 69 -2.67 -12.78 -9.25
C GLU A 69 -2.77 -14.30 -9.12
N THR A 70 -2.13 -14.84 -8.09
CA THR A 70 -2.08 -16.26 -7.79
C THR A 70 -2.45 -16.50 -6.34
N SER A 71 -2.59 -17.77 -5.94
CA SER A 71 -2.77 -18.12 -4.53
C SER A 71 -1.56 -17.82 -3.63
N GLN A 72 -0.38 -17.54 -4.21
CA GLN A 72 0.85 -17.30 -3.47
C GLN A 72 1.27 -15.83 -3.43
N PHE A 73 0.97 -15.08 -4.49
CA PHE A 73 1.37 -13.68 -4.62
C PHE A 73 0.49 -12.92 -5.61
N THR A 74 0.51 -11.59 -5.45
CA THR A 74 -0.01 -10.64 -6.43
C THR A 74 1.14 -9.81 -6.96
N ARG A 75 1.32 -9.78 -8.29
CA ARG A 75 2.27 -8.91 -8.97
C ARG A 75 1.55 -7.64 -9.40
N ILE A 76 2.09 -6.51 -9.00
CA ILE A 76 1.49 -5.18 -9.17
C ILE A 76 2.50 -4.29 -9.90
N GLU A 77 2.06 -3.63 -10.95
CA GLU A 77 2.79 -2.54 -11.58
C GLU A 77 2.29 -1.22 -10.99
N PHE A 78 3.17 -0.45 -10.34
CA PHE A 78 2.88 0.88 -9.84
C PHE A 78 3.33 1.95 -10.84
N CYS A 79 2.50 2.98 -10.98
CA CYS A 79 2.74 4.17 -11.79
C CYS A 79 2.52 5.41 -10.92
N GLY A 80 3.39 5.59 -9.92
CA GLY A 80 3.52 6.78 -9.09
C GLY A 80 4.75 7.62 -9.45
N ASN A 81 5.04 8.63 -8.63
CA ASN A 81 6.19 9.52 -8.78
C ASN A 81 7.44 9.01 -8.03
N ILE A 82 7.26 8.39 -6.85
CA ILE A 82 8.30 7.79 -6.02
C ILE A 82 8.24 6.26 -6.21
N ILE A 83 7.09 5.65 -5.95
CA ILE A 83 6.85 4.21 -6.17
C ILE A 83 6.43 3.98 -7.63
N SER A 84 7.34 3.43 -8.42
CA SER A 84 7.11 3.05 -9.81
C SER A 84 7.81 1.74 -10.19
N GLY A 85 7.23 1.01 -11.12
CA GLY A 85 7.72 -0.30 -11.56
C GLY A 85 6.94 -1.46 -10.96
N ARG A 86 7.49 -2.67 -11.12
CA ARG A 86 6.86 -3.91 -10.66
C ARG A 86 7.22 -4.26 -9.24
N PHE A 87 6.22 -4.72 -8.51
CA PHE A 87 6.33 -5.20 -7.15
C PHE A 87 5.57 -6.52 -7.01
N VAL A 88 6.00 -7.33 -6.07
CA VAL A 88 5.32 -8.56 -5.67
C VAL A 88 4.87 -8.41 -4.23
N LEU A 89 3.57 -8.57 -4.02
CA LEU A 89 2.94 -8.65 -2.73
C LEU A 89 2.70 -10.14 -2.39
N LYS A 90 3.34 -10.65 -1.34
CA LYS A 90 3.28 -12.07 -0.95
C LYS A 90 2.67 -12.21 0.43
N LEU A 91 1.83 -13.23 0.65
CA LEU A 91 1.33 -13.56 1.98
C LEU A 91 2.44 -14.21 2.80
N ALA A 92 2.71 -13.69 3.99
CA ALA A 92 3.74 -14.16 4.93
C ALA A 92 3.15 -14.73 6.24
N GLY A 93 1.83 -14.68 6.42
CA GLY A 93 1.09 -15.19 7.58
C GLY A 93 -0.31 -14.58 7.65
N ASP A 94 -1.03 -14.78 8.76
CA ASP A 94 -2.36 -14.19 8.95
C ASP A 94 -2.31 -12.66 8.87
N ASP A 95 -2.97 -12.11 7.84
CA ASP A 95 -2.98 -10.69 7.48
C ASP A 95 -1.59 -10.04 7.30
N LYS A 96 -0.51 -10.83 7.24
CA LYS A 96 0.86 -10.33 7.06
C LYS A 96 1.33 -10.57 5.64
N TYR A 97 1.94 -9.55 5.07
CA TYR A 97 2.40 -9.52 3.69
C TYR A 97 3.82 -8.98 3.61
N THR A 98 4.52 -9.30 2.53
CA THR A 98 5.75 -8.62 2.12
C THR A 98 5.54 -7.96 0.78
N LEU A 99 6.05 -6.74 0.64
CA LEU A 99 6.09 -6.00 -0.62
C LEU A 99 7.55 -5.89 -1.06
N GLU A 100 7.87 -6.38 -2.25
CA GLU A 100 9.23 -6.42 -2.78
C GLU A 100 9.24 -5.92 -4.22
N ARG A 101 10.14 -4.98 -4.55
CA ARG A 101 10.32 -4.52 -5.93
C ARG A 101 11.00 -5.60 -6.76
N GLU A 102 10.49 -5.83 -7.97
CA GLU A 102 11.16 -6.69 -8.94
C GLU A 102 12.38 -6.00 -9.55
N LYS A 103 13.41 -6.80 -9.84
CA LYS A 103 14.63 -6.34 -10.51
C LYS A 103 14.44 -6.15 -12.01
#